data_AF-A0A968INN6-F1
#
_entry.id   AF-A0A968INN6-F1
#
_cell.length_a   1.000
_cell.length_b   1.000
_cell.length_c   1.000
_cell.angle_alpha   90.00
_cell.angle_beta   90.00
_cell.angle_gamma   90.00
#
_symmetry.space_group_name_H-M   'P 1'
#
loop_
_entity.id
_entity.type
_entity.pdbx_description
1 polymer ?
#
loop_
_entity_poly.entity_id
_entity_poly.type
_entity_poly.pdbx_seq_one_letter_code
_entity_poly.pdbx_strand_id
1 'polypeptide(L)'
;MRSDRKTNYQRLTFALIGVATPSDLMKDKQRTPFNIGARAIQLDGFQLQEAEPLAIGLQDKADRPMEVLRSVLDWTGGQPFLTQKLCDCIAQAEERIPAGQEKARVELIVQTEILEDWEAKDQPPHLKTIRDRILHNERQVGRWLGIYRQMLQAGTIKNEETEDHKALCLSGLVVRKQGQLQVYNQIYQHIFDLSWVNCQLESLRPYAARLNQWLTSGEQDETQLLCQQDLIDQLTWAKDKQLSPEDYSFFAASQERVRQAIQEELDAAKAELLEVQDEIAQAREEEQRVKHHWQKLRANSTGVGED
;
A
#
# COMPACT_ATOMS: atom_id res chain seq x y z
N MET A 1 -16.10 34.77 -5.98
CA MET A 1 -16.68 36.03 -6.48
C MET A 1 -18.15 36.02 -6.11
N ARG A 2 -18.62 36.86 -5.18
CA ARG A 2 -20.04 36.92 -4.77
C ARG A 2 -20.84 37.69 -5.82
N SER A 3 -21.37 36.99 -6.82
CA SER A 3 -22.32 37.50 -7.83
C SER A 3 -23.78 37.16 -7.50
N ASP A 4 -24.02 36.46 -6.39
CA ASP A 4 -25.29 35.82 -6.02
C ASP A 4 -26.43 36.81 -5.71
N ARG A 5 -26.14 38.11 -5.73
CA ARG A 5 -27.12 39.19 -5.51
C ARG A 5 -27.67 39.84 -6.78
N LYS A 6 -27.28 39.37 -7.98
CA LYS A 6 -27.86 39.83 -9.25
C LYS A 6 -28.84 38.80 -9.80
N THR A 7 -30.13 39.13 -9.79
CA THR A 7 -31.26 38.27 -10.23
C THR A 7 -31.05 37.68 -11.63
N ASN A 8 -30.37 38.41 -12.52
CA ASN A 8 -30.10 37.99 -13.91
C ASN A 8 -29.18 36.75 -14.04
N TYR A 9 -28.49 36.34 -12.97
CA TYR A 9 -27.57 35.20 -12.98
C TYR A 9 -28.13 33.92 -12.33
N GLN A 10 -29.34 33.96 -11.76
CA GLN A 10 -30.00 32.78 -11.16
C GLN A 10 -30.40 31.71 -12.20
N ARG A 11 -30.30 32.02 -13.49
CA ARG A 11 -30.56 31.10 -14.62
C ARG A 11 -29.33 30.34 -15.13
N LEU A 12 -28.13 30.69 -14.65
CA LEU A 12 -26.89 30.10 -15.14
C LEU A 12 -26.52 28.90 -14.27
N THR A 13 -26.49 27.72 -14.88
CA THR A 13 -25.96 26.49 -14.27
C THR A 13 -24.62 26.17 -14.90
N PHE A 14 -23.59 26.03 -14.07
CA PHE A 14 -22.26 25.60 -14.50
C PHE A 14 -22.06 24.16 -14.04
N ALA A 15 -21.81 23.25 -14.97
CA ALA A 15 -21.40 21.89 -14.68
C ALA A 15 -19.90 21.76 -14.98
N LEU A 16 -19.14 21.28 -13.99
CA LEU A 16 -17.74 20.91 -14.14
C LEU A 16 -17.69 19.39 -14.12
N ILE A 17 -17.16 18.80 -15.19
CA ILE A 17 -17.06 17.34 -15.36
C ILE A 17 -15.58 17.00 -15.44
N GLY A 18 -15.12 16.09 -14.59
CA GLY A 18 -13.73 15.67 -14.51
C GLY A 18 -13.45 14.88 -13.24
N VAL A 19 -12.20 14.50 -13.04
CA VAL A 19 -11.74 13.78 -11.84
C VAL A 19 -10.91 14.73 -10.98
N ALA A 20 -11.48 15.22 -9.90
CA ALA A 20 -10.80 16.11 -8.94
C ALA A 20 -11.36 15.87 -7.54
N THR A 21 -10.50 15.92 -6.52
CA THR A 21 -10.98 16.11 -5.15
C THR A 21 -11.49 17.54 -4.97
N PRO A 22 -12.38 17.79 -3.99
CA PRO A 22 -12.70 19.15 -3.59
C PRO A 22 -11.44 19.97 -3.24
N SER A 23 -10.42 19.35 -2.66
CA SER A 23 -9.14 19.99 -2.33
C SER A 23 -8.39 20.49 -3.58
N ASP A 24 -8.42 19.74 -4.68
CA ASP A 24 -7.79 20.13 -5.95
C ASP A 24 -8.42 21.39 -6.56
N LEU A 25 -9.72 21.59 -6.31
CA LEU A 25 -10.49 22.75 -6.76
C LEU A 25 -10.40 23.94 -5.78
N MET A 26 -9.86 23.73 -4.58
CA MET A 26 -9.84 24.70 -3.48
C MET A 26 -8.42 25.13 -3.08
N LYS A 27 -7.84 26.09 -3.82
CA LYS A 27 -6.50 26.65 -3.51
C LYS A 27 -6.43 27.50 -2.22
N ASP A 28 -7.54 28.13 -1.80
CA ASP A 28 -7.60 28.96 -0.59
C ASP A 28 -8.93 28.77 0.14
N LYS A 29 -8.95 27.89 1.16
CA LYS A 29 -10.17 27.49 1.91
C LYS A 29 -11.01 28.66 2.43
N GLN A 30 -10.43 29.85 2.66
CA GLN A 30 -11.16 31.02 3.14
C GLN A 30 -11.76 31.90 2.02
N ARG A 31 -11.31 31.74 0.77
CA ARG A 31 -11.70 32.60 -0.36
C ARG A 31 -12.38 31.86 -1.51
N THR A 32 -12.46 30.53 -1.50
CA THR A 32 -13.08 29.80 -2.61
C THR A 32 -14.61 29.93 -2.62
N PRO A 33 -15.22 30.22 -3.79
CA PRO A 33 -16.66 30.04 -3.99
C PRO A 33 -17.08 28.56 -4.09
N PHE A 34 -16.11 27.64 -4.09
CA PHE A 34 -16.31 26.18 -4.12
C PHE A 34 -16.53 25.57 -2.72
N ASN A 35 -16.75 26.41 -1.70
CA ASN A 35 -17.33 25.99 -0.41
C ASN A 35 -18.83 25.62 -0.58
N ILE A 36 -19.13 24.75 -1.55
CA ILE A 36 -20.48 24.27 -1.85
C ILE A 36 -20.79 23.14 -0.87
N GLY A 37 -21.08 23.52 0.38
CA GLY A 37 -21.41 22.62 1.49
C GLY A 37 -22.86 22.11 1.51
N ALA A 38 -23.57 22.10 0.39
CA ALA A 38 -24.96 21.64 0.28
C ALA A 38 -25.18 20.13 0.43
N ARG A 39 -24.63 19.39 -0.55
CA ARG A 39 -25.03 18.02 -0.85
C ARG A 39 -23.97 17.36 -1.71
N ALA A 40 -23.20 16.45 -1.12
CA ALA A 40 -22.44 15.49 -1.90
C ALA A 40 -23.45 14.58 -2.61
N ILE A 41 -23.38 14.51 -3.93
CA ILE A 41 -24.12 13.52 -4.71
C ILE A 41 -23.13 12.41 -4.99
N GLN A 42 -23.26 11.32 -4.23
CA GLN A 42 -22.52 10.11 -4.50
C GLN A 42 -23.10 9.47 -5.78
N LEU A 43 -22.24 9.23 -6.75
CA LEU A 43 -22.61 8.53 -7.98
C LEU A 43 -22.26 7.06 -7.79
N ASP A 44 -23.28 6.27 -7.47
CA ASP A 44 -23.17 4.82 -7.38
C ASP A 44 -23.22 4.18 -8.78
N GLY A 45 -22.81 2.92 -8.87
CA GLY A 45 -23.01 2.14 -10.09
C GLY A 45 -24.50 1.93 -10.39
N PHE A 46 -24.82 1.71 -11.66
CA PHE A 46 -26.19 1.48 -12.12
C PHE A 46 -26.88 0.37 -11.34
N GLN A 47 -28.08 0.67 -10.86
CA GLN A 47 -29.01 -0.31 -10.36
C GLN A 47 -29.74 -1.00 -11.53
N LEU A 48 -30.33 -2.16 -11.26
CA LEU A 48 -31.01 -2.95 -12.29
C LEU A 48 -32.05 -2.13 -13.06
N GLN A 49 -32.85 -1.31 -12.35
CA GLN A 49 -33.88 -0.46 -12.94
C GLN A 49 -33.30 0.65 -13.82
N GLU A 50 -32.14 1.19 -13.45
CA GLU A 50 -31.46 2.24 -14.21
C GLU A 50 -30.81 1.70 -15.49
N ALA A 51 -30.42 0.42 -15.47
CA ALA A 51 -29.80 -0.28 -16.59
C ALA A 51 -30.80 -1.02 -17.49
N GLU A 52 -32.10 -1.03 -17.17
CA GLU A 52 -33.16 -1.71 -17.95
C GLU A 52 -33.08 -1.47 -19.47
N PRO A 53 -32.77 -0.26 -19.98
CA PRO A 53 -32.65 -0.04 -21.43
C PRO A 53 -31.59 -0.91 -22.11
N LEU A 54 -30.53 -1.35 -21.40
CA LEU A 54 -29.50 -2.24 -21.94
C LEU A 54 -30.04 -3.65 -22.22
N ALA A 55 -31.06 -4.11 -21.48
CA ALA A 55 -31.68 -5.41 -21.71
C ALA A 55 -32.37 -5.51 -23.08
N ILE A 56 -32.77 -4.37 -23.68
CA ILE A 56 -33.34 -4.32 -25.02
C ILE A 56 -32.33 -4.84 -26.05
N GLY A 57 -31.06 -4.45 -25.93
CA GLY A 57 -29.98 -4.92 -26.81
C GLY A 57 -29.66 -6.42 -26.67
N LEU A 58 -30.18 -7.07 -25.64
CA LEU A 58 -29.93 -8.49 -25.33
C LEU A 58 -31.12 -9.40 -25.70
N GLN A 59 -32.23 -8.86 -26.19
CA GLN A 59 -33.46 -9.63 -26.47
C GLN A 59 -33.26 -10.77 -27.48
N ASP A 60 -32.46 -10.53 -28.51
CA ASP A 60 -32.16 -11.54 -29.53
C ASP A 60 -31.05 -12.51 -29.11
N LYS A 61 -30.38 -12.22 -28.00
CA LYS A 61 -29.20 -12.95 -27.51
C LYS A 61 -29.47 -13.81 -26.29
N ALA A 62 -30.59 -13.59 -25.60
CA ALA A 62 -30.94 -14.38 -24.42
C ALA A 62 -32.44 -14.62 -24.32
N ASP A 63 -32.83 -15.78 -23.78
CA ASP A 63 -34.23 -16.07 -23.47
C ASP A 63 -34.76 -15.23 -22.31
N ARG A 64 -33.87 -14.83 -21.39
CA ARG A 64 -34.18 -13.96 -20.24
C ARG A 64 -33.20 -12.80 -20.15
N PRO A 65 -33.34 -11.77 -21.00
CA PRO A 65 -32.42 -10.63 -21.06
C PRO A 65 -32.22 -9.90 -19.73
N MET A 66 -33.27 -9.80 -18.91
CA MET A 66 -33.21 -9.18 -17.59
C MET A 66 -32.37 -9.97 -16.58
N GLU A 67 -32.35 -11.30 -16.67
CA GLU A 67 -31.51 -12.14 -15.80
C GLU A 67 -30.03 -12.09 -16.23
N VAL A 68 -29.78 -11.99 -17.53
CA VAL A 68 -28.44 -11.70 -18.07
C VAL A 68 -27.95 -10.35 -17.57
N LEU A 69 -28.76 -9.29 -17.71
CA LEU A 69 -28.40 -7.96 -17.23
C LEU A 69 -28.12 -7.94 -15.72
N ARG A 70 -28.91 -8.67 -14.91
CA ARG A 70 -28.63 -8.82 -13.48
C ARG A 70 -27.27 -9.45 -13.23
N SER A 71 -26.94 -10.53 -13.95
CA SER A 71 -25.62 -11.17 -13.84
C SER A 71 -24.49 -10.25 -14.31
N VAL A 72 -24.71 -9.41 -15.33
CA VAL A 72 -23.75 -8.39 -15.76
C VAL A 72 -23.48 -7.41 -14.63
N LEU A 73 -24.52 -6.88 -13.99
CA LEU A 73 -24.39 -5.93 -12.88
C LEU A 73 -23.73 -6.56 -11.65
N ASP A 74 -23.98 -7.84 -11.38
CA ASP A 74 -23.30 -8.58 -10.31
C ASP A 74 -21.78 -8.59 -10.52
N TRP A 75 -21.31 -8.75 -11.76
CA TRP A 75 -19.89 -8.73 -12.12
C TRP A 75 -19.28 -7.33 -12.13
N THR A 76 -19.99 -6.34 -12.69
CA THR A 76 -19.47 -4.99 -12.95
C THR A 76 -19.72 -4.01 -11.80
N GLY A 77 -20.55 -4.38 -10.83
CA GLY A 77 -20.99 -3.50 -9.75
C GLY A 77 -21.77 -2.29 -10.26
N GLY A 78 -22.35 -2.38 -11.46
CA GLY A 78 -23.01 -1.27 -12.14
C GLY A 78 -22.07 -0.18 -12.65
N GLN A 79 -20.75 -0.42 -12.69
CA GLN A 79 -19.80 0.53 -13.25
C GLN A 79 -20.16 0.79 -14.73
N PRO A 80 -20.41 2.04 -15.17
CA PRO A 80 -21.06 2.28 -16.46
C PRO A 80 -20.31 1.72 -17.67
N PHE A 81 -18.99 1.90 -17.71
CA PHE A 81 -18.16 1.46 -18.83
C PHE A 81 -18.14 -0.07 -18.98
N LEU A 82 -17.84 -0.80 -17.91
CA LEU A 82 -17.79 -2.26 -17.87
C LEU A 82 -19.17 -2.87 -18.09
N THR A 83 -20.23 -2.25 -17.54
CA THR A 83 -21.61 -2.71 -17.77
C THR A 83 -21.94 -2.66 -19.25
N GLN A 84 -21.61 -1.56 -19.93
CA GLN A 84 -21.81 -1.43 -21.36
C GLN A 84 -20.90 -2.37 -22.16
N LYS A 85 -19.62 -2.46 -21.82
CA LYS A 85 -18.64 -3.33 -22.49
C LYS A 85 -19.04 -4.80 -22.40
N LEU A 86 -19.44 -5.28 -21.23
CA LEU A 86 -19.86 -6.67 -21.06
C LEU A 86 -21.18 -6.96 -21.79
N CYS A 87 -22.13 -6.02 -21.80
CA CYS A 87 -23.34 -6.16 -22.63
C CYS A 87 -22.98 -6.24 -24.13
N ASP A 88 -22.02 -5.45 -24.60
CA ASP A 88 -21.54 -5.48 -25.98
C ASP A 88 -20.86 -6.82 -26.33
N CYS A 89 -20.00 -7.35 -25.46
CA CYS A 89 -19.42 -8.69 -25.61
C CYS A 89 -20.50 -9.77 -25.74
N ILE A 90 -21.54 -9.72 -24.90
CA ILE A 90 -22.67 -10.65 -24.98
C ILE A 90 -23.47 -10.46 -26.28
N ALA A 91 -23.66 -9.21 -26.73
CA ALA A 91 -24.35 -8.92 -27.97
C ALA A 91 -23.60 -9.46 -29.20
N GLN A 92 -22.27 -9.49 -29.14
CA GLN A 92 -21.40 -9.99 -30.22
C GLN A 92 -21.20 -11.51 -30.17
N ALA A 93 -21.46 -12.18 -29.04
CA ALA A 93 -21.36 -13.63 -28.92
C ALA A 93 -22.26 -14.35 -29.93
N GLU A 94 -21.76 -15.42 -30.55
CA GLU A 94 -22.48 -16.19 -31.57
C GLU A 94 -23.67 -16.97 -30.96
N GLU A 95 -23.45 -17.56 -29.79
CA GLU A 95 -24.44 -18.41 -29.14
C GLU A 95 -25.50 -17.60 -28.36
N ARG A 96 -26.77 -18.01 -28.52
CA ARG A 96 -27.85 -17.50 -27.68
C ARG A 96 -27.75 -18.10 -26.28
N ILE A 97 -28.00 -17.30 -25.26
CA ILE A 97 -28.03 -17.70 -23.85
C ILE A 97 -29.41 -18.30 -23.52
N PRO A 98 -29.51 -19.62 -23.28
CA PRO A 98 -30.78 -20.24 -22.95
C PRO A 98 -31.19 -19.96 -21.51
N ALA A 99 -32.49 -20.04 -21.24
CA ALA A 99 -33.03 -19.85 -19.90
C ALA A 99 -32.38 -20.79 -18.86
N GLY A 100 -31.90 -20.24 -17.75
CA GLY A 100 -31.23 -20.98 -16.67
C GLY A 100 -29.71 -21.13 -16.82
N GLN A 101 -29.11 -20.65 -17.93
CA GLN A 101 -27.65 -20.62 -18.12
C GLN A 101 -27.07 -19.21 -18.05
N GLU A 102 -27.86 -18.20 -17.69
CA GLU A 102 -27.47 -16.78 -17.78
C GLU A 102 -26.19 -16.49 -17.01
N LYS A 103 -26.12 -16.92 -15.75
CA LYS A 103 -24.94 -16.72 -14.90
C LYS A 103 -23.69 -17.39 -15.47
N ALA A 104 -23.81 -18.67 -15.84
CA ALA A 104 -22.69 -19.45 -16.34
C ALA A 104 -22.16 -18.91 -17.68
N ARG A 105 -23.04 -18.46 -18.58
CA ARG A 105 -22.64 -17.86 -19.86
C ARG A 105 -22.01 -16.49 -19.69
N VAL A 106 -22.55 -15.65 -18.80
CA VAL A 106 -21.95 -14.35 -18.48
C VAL A 106 -20.58 -14.53 -17.83
N GLU A 107 -20.44 -15.46 -16.88
CA GLU A 107 -19.16 -15.80 -16.26
C GLU A 107 -18.13 -16.27 -17.29
N LEU A 108 -18.51 -17.16 -18.21
CA LEU A 108 -17.63 -17.61 -19.28
C LEU A 108 -17.15 -16.44 -20.14
N ILE A 109 -18.06 -15.55 -20.55
CA ILE A 109 -17.70 -14.35 -21.34
C ILE A 109 -16.79 -13.42 -20.55
N VAL A 110 -17.03 -13.23 -19.25
CA VAL A 110 -16.14 -12.42 -18.40
C VAL A 110 -14.75 -13.05 -18.34
N GLN A 111 -14.66 -14.36 -18.16
CA GLN A 111 -13.39 -15.09 -18.14
C GLN A 111 -12.63 -14.92 -19.46
N THR A 112 -13.26 -15.23 -20.60
CA THR A 112 -12.57 -15.23 -21.90
C THR A 112 -12.34 -13.83 -22.47
N GLU A 113 -13.28 -12.90 -22.33
CA GLU A 113 -13.21 -11.60 -23.00
C GLU A 113 -12.58 -10.50 -22.13
N ILE A 114 -12.60 -10.65 -20.80
CA ILE A 114 -12.17 -9.59 -19.88
C ILE A 114 -10.99 -10.02 -19.00
N LEU A 115 -11.05 -11.19 -18.35
CA LEU A 115 -10.05 -11.59 -17.36
C LEU A 115 -8.79 -12.21 -17.99
N GLU A 116 -8.96 -13.14 -18.92
CA GLU A 116 -7.86 -13.79 -19.63
C GLU A 116 -7.12 -12.79 -20.51
N ASP A 117 -5.80 -12.66 -20.33
CA ASP A 117 -4.96 -11.70 -21.05
C ASP A 117 -5.54 -10.28 -21.02
N TRP A 118 -6.10 -9.87 -19.88
CA TRP A 118 -6.79 -8.58 -19.72
C TRP A 118 -5.91 -7.41 -20.20
N GLU A 119 -4.60 -7.47 -19.98
CA GLU A 119 -3.68 -6.43 -20.46
C GLU A 119 -3.65 -6.34 -21.99
N ALA A 120 -3.79 -7.44 -22.73
CA ALA A 120 -3.87 -7.38 -24.18
C ALA A 120 -5.26 -6.91 -24.66
N LYS A 121 -6.32 -7.34 -23.97
CA LYS A 121 -7.74 -7.15 -24.35
C LYS A 121 -8.39 -5.87 -23.81
N ASP A 122 -7.68 -5.08 -22.99
CA ASP A 122 -8.19 -3.82 -22.43
C ASP A 122 -8.26 -2.69 -23.48
N GLN A 123 -9.20 -2.83 -24.41
CA GLN A 123 -9.54 -1.86 -25.44
C GLN A 123 -11.06 -1.57 -25.41
N PRO A 124 -11.47 -0.28 -25.43
CA PRO A 124 -10.62 0.87 -25.11
C PRO A 124 -10.04 0.75 -23.69
N PRO A 125 -8.92 1.44 -23.38
CA PRO A 125 -8.25 1.29 -22.09
C PRO A 125 -9.13 1.70 -20.92
N HIS A 126 -9.20 0.84 -19.91
CA HIS A 126 -9.93 1.07 -18.68
C HIS A 126 -9.18 0.47 -17.49
N LEU A 127 -8.93 -0.84 -17.54
CA LEU A 127 -8.20 -1.56 -16.50
C LEU A 127 -6.75 -1.06 -16.41
N LYS A 128 -6.09 -0.84 -17.55
CA LYS A 128 -4.74 -0.24 -17.60
C LYS A 128 -4.73 1.16 -17.02
N THR A 129 -5.77 1.95 -17.28
CA THR A 129 -5.86 3.30 -16.72
C THR A 129 -5.96 3.26 -15.20
N ILE A 130 -6.72 2.31 -14.62
CA ILE A 130 -6.78 2.10 -13.18
C ILE A 130 -5.40 1.67 -12.64
N ARG A 131 -4.79 0.65 -13.26
CA ARG A 131 -3.45 0.15 -12.92
C ARG A 131 -2.43 1.27 -12.90
N ASP A 132 -2.27 1.95 -14.03
CA ASP A 132 -1.27 2.98 -14.25
C ASP A 132 -1.50 4.12 -13.26
N ARG A 133 -2.74 4.50 -12.96
CA ARG A 133 -3.03 5.54 -11.97
C ARG A 133 -2.56 5.18 -10.57
N ILE A 134 -2.71 3.92 -10.15
CA ILE A 134 -2.28 3.45 -8.83
C ILE A 134 -0.76 3.37 -8.77
N LEU A 135 -0.13 2.90 -9.85
CA LEU A 135 1.32 2.68 -9.91
C LEU A 135 2.12 3.95 -10.22
N HIS A 136 1.50 5.00 -10.76
CA HIS A 136 2.20 6.20 -11.22
C HIS A 136 2.91 6.98 -10.11
N ASN A 137 2.40 6.94 -8.88
CA ASN A 137 2.97 7.70 -7.78
C ASN A 137 3.92 6.84 -6.95
N GLU A 138 5.19 6.77 -7.36
CA GLU A 138 6.24 5.99 -6.69
C GLU A 138 6.37 6.26 -5.19
N ARG A 139 5.99 7.47 -4.74
CA ARG A 139 6.03 7.82 -3.31
C ARG A 139 4.88 7.23 -2.51
N GLN A 140 3.72 6.97 -3.12
CA GLN A 140 2.51 6.53 -2.40
C GLN A 140 2.06 5.12 -2.77
N VAL A 141 2.56 4.57 -3.88
CA VAL A 141 2.15 3.27 -4.41
C VAL A 141 2.24 2.15 -3.37
N GLY A 142 3.31 2.09 -2.58
CA GLY A 142 3.46 1.09 -1.51
C GLY A 142 2.34 1.16 -0.46
N ARG A 143 2.02 2.37 0.01
CA ARG A 143 0.92 2.62 0.94
C ARG A 143 -0.45 2.31 0.33
N TRP A 144 -0.71 2.73 -0.90
CA TRP A 144 -1.99 2.47 -1.58
C TRP A 144 -2.22 0.99 -1.81
N LEU A 145 -1.19 0.26 -2.27
CA LEU A 145 -1.24 -1.20 -2.41
C LEU A 145 -1.41 -1.89 -1.06
N GLY A 146 -0.79 -1.39 0.01
CA GLY A 146 -1.00 -1.89 1.38
C GLY A 146 -2.45 -1.75 1.86
N ILE A 147 -3.06 -0.57 1.69
CA ILE A 147 -4.47 -0.33 2.04
C ILE A 147 -5.39 -1.24 1.20
N TYR A 148 -5.11 -1.35 -0.09
CA TYR A 148 -5.89 -2.19 -0.98
C TYR A 148 -5.77 -3.69 -0.65
N ARG A 149 -4.57 -4.15 -0.27
CA ARG A 149 -4.34 -5.52 0.23
C ARG A 149 -5.17 -5.82 1.47
N GLN A 150 -5.22 -4.89 2.43
CA GLN A 150 -6.05 -5.03 3.62
C GLN A 150 -7.54 -5.16 3.26
N MET A 151 -8.00 -4.39 2.27
CA MET A 151 -9.38 -4.46 1.77
C MET A 151 -9.69 -5.80 1.10
N LEU A 152 -8.77 -6.36 0.32
CA LEU A 152 -8.92 -7.70 -0.27
C LEU A 152 -9.01 -8.80 0.80
N GLN A 153 -8.31 -8.66 1.92
CA GLN A 153 -8.31 -9.65 3.01
C GLN A 153 -9.53 -9.50 3.94
N ALA A 154 -9.90 -8.26 4.29
CA ALA A 154 -11.00 -7.98 5.22
C ALA A 154 -12.37 -7.87 4.52
N GLY A 155 -12.40 -7.80 3.20
CA GLY A 155 -13.58 -7.51 2.38
C GLY A 155 -13.90 -6.02 2.33
N THR A 156 -14.02 -5.37 3.50
CA THR A 156 -14.24 -3.92 3.61
C THR A 156 -13.35 -3.30 4.69
N ILE A 157 -13.06 -2.01 4.55
CA ILE A 157 -12.38 -1.21 5.58
C ILE A 157 -13.19 0.03 5.90
N LYS A 158 -12.99 0.59 7.10
CA LYS A 158 -13.64 1.85 7.49
C LYS A 158 -13.15 2.98 6.60
N ASN A 159 -14.08 3.77 6.04
CA ASN A 159 -13.70 4.97 5.31
C ASN A 159 -13.35 6.10 6.30
N GLU A 160 -12.06 6.30 6.56
CA GLU A 160 -11.56 7.38 7.42
C GLU A 160 -11.47 8.75 6.72
N GLU A 161 -11.90 8.86 5.46
CA GLU A 161 -11.82 10.09 4.67
C GLU A 161 -10.42 10.72 4.55
N THR A 162 -9.38 9.90 4.70
CA THR A 162 -7.99 10.28 4.44
C THR A 162 -7.79 10.61 2.97
N GLU A 163 -6.69 11.32 2.65
CA GLU A 163 -6.34 11.62 1.26
C GLU A 163 -6.05 10.34 0.46
N ASP A 164 -5.48 9.30 1.08
CA ASP A 164 -5.26 7.99 0.44
C ASP A 164 -6.59 7.33 0.04
N HIS A 165 -7.57 7.33 0.95
CA HIS A 165 -8.90 6.81 0.69
C HIS A 165 -9.61 7.56 -0.43
N LYS A 166 -9.43 8.88 -0.50
CA LYS A 166 -9.96 9.70 -1.61
C LYS A 166 -9.23 9.38 -2.92
N ALA A 167 -7.90 9.30 -2.90
CA ALA A 167 -7.11 8.98 -4.08
C ALA A 167 -7.45 7.60 -4.66
N LEU A 168 -7.58 6.59 -3.80
CA LEU A 168 -8.04 5.26 -4.20
C LEU A 168 -9.45 5.28 -4.78
N CYS A 169 -10.39 6.05 -4.22
CA CYS A 169 -11.72 6.20 -4.83
C CYS A 169 -11.64 6.87 -6.20
N LEU A 170 -10.77 7.88 -6.36
CA LEU A 170 -10.57 8.56 -7.64
C LEU A 170 -9.91 7.67 -8.69
N SER A 171 -9.15 6.64 -8.29
CA SER A 171 -8.67 5.64 -9.26
C SER A 171 -9.78 4.80 -9.84
N GLY A 172 -10.95 4.74 -9.19
CA GLY A 172 -12.08 3.91 -9.61
C GLY A 172 -11.93 2.45 -9.21
N LEU A 173 -10.81 2.05 -8.58
CA LEU A 173 -10.60 0.68 -8.10
C LEU A 173 -11.50 0.33 -6.91
N VAL A 174 -11.72 1.31 -6.03
CA VAL A 174 -12.52 1.15 -4.81
C VAL A 174 -13.69 2.11 -4.80
N VAL A 175 -14.73 1.74 -4.09
CA VAL A 175 -15.96 2.53 -3.94
C VAL A 175 -16.29 2.72 -2.46
N ARG A 176 -16.93 3.85 -2.16
CA ARG A 176 -17.51 4.11 -0.83
C ARG A 176 -18.91 3.52 -0.81
N LYS A 177 -19.23 2.64 0.13
CA LYS A 177 -20.60 2.16 0.32
C LYS A 177 -20.92 2.16 1.81
N GLN A 178 -21.99 2.84 2.20
CA GLN A 178 -22.47 2.89 3.60
C GLN A 178 -21.36 3.28 4.62
N GLY A 179 -20.47 4.22 4.26
CA GLY A 179 -19.38 4.65 5.13
C GLY A 179 -18.18 3.70 5.21
N GLN A 180 -18.16 2.65 4.39
CA GLN A 180 -17.02 1.74 4.23
C GLN A 180 -16.40 1.87 2.84
N LEU A 181 -15.14 1.44 2.71
CA LEU A 181 -14.47 1.25 1.44
C LEU A 181 -14.39 -0.24 1.12
N GLN A 182 -14.64 -0.55 -0.15
CA GLN A 182 -14.56 -1.90 -0.69
C GLN A 182 -14.12 -1.85 -2.15
N VAL A 183 -13.64 -2.97 -2.69
CA VAL A 183 -13.33 -3.09 -4.12
C VAL A 183 -14.60 -2.81 -4.91
N TYR A 184 -14.51 -2.02 -6.00
CA TYR A 184 -15.69 -1.53 -6.69
C TYR A 184 -16.56 -2.69 -7.21
N ASN A 185 -15.94 -3.69 -7.85
CA ASN A 185 -16.64 -4.81 -8.46
C ASN A 185 -15.79 -6.08 -8.52
N GLN A 186 -16.43 -7.19 -8.90
CA GLN A 186 -15.80 -8.50 -8.94
C GLN A 186 -14.71 -8.59 -10.02
N ILE A 187 -14.91 -7.97 -11.19
CA ILE A 187 -13.89 -7.96 -12.26
C ILE A 187 -12.58 -7.37 -11.75
N TYR A 188 -12.63 -6.24 -11.04
CA TYR A 188 -11.44 -5.63 -10.45
C TYR A 188 -10.81 -6.49 -9.39
N GLN A 189 -11.62 -7.15 -8.55
CA GLN A 189 -11.12 -8.05 -7.52
C GLN A 189 -10.38 -9.27 -8.09
N HIS A 190 -10.79 -9.76 -9.27
CA HIS A 190 -10.13 -10.87 -9.97
C HIS A 190 -8.84 -10.43 -10.68
N ILE A 191 -8.80 -9.20 -11.21
CA ILE A 191 -7.64 -8.68 -11.94
C ILE A 191 -6.57 -8.15 -10.99
N PHE A 192 -6.97 -7.29 -10.05
CA PHE A 192 -6.12 -6.70 -9.04
C PHE A 192 -6.24 -7.52 -7.76
N ASP A 193 -6.01 -8.82 -7.85
CA ASP A 193 -6.13 -9.72 -6.72
C ASP A 193 -4.93 -9.62 -5.75
N LEU A 194 -4.94 -10.45 -4.70
CA LEU A 194 -3.83 -10.49 -3.74
C LEU A 194 -2.51 -10.88 -4.38
N SER A 195 -2.53 -11.76 -5.39
CA SER A 195 -1.32 -12.16 -6.10
C SER A 195 -0.72 -10.98 -6.85
N TRP A 196 -1.54 -10.26 -7.61
CA TRP A 196 -1.14 -9.07 -8.35
C TRP A 196 -0.56 -8.02 -7.41
N VAL A 197 -1.24 -7.71 -6.30
CA VAL A 197 -0.77 -6.73 -5.31
C VAL A 197 0.58 -7.13 -4.71
N ASN A 198 0.73 -8.40 -4.32
CA ASN A 198 1.98 -8.89 -3.75
C ASN A 198 3.13 -8.83 -4.77
N CYS A 199 2.90 -9.20 -6.04
CA CYS A 199 3.90 -9.06 -7.10
C CYS A 199 4.33 -7.60 -7.30
N GLN A 200 3.39 -6.65 -7.26
CA GLN A 200 3.73 -5.22 -7.37
C GLN A 200 4.55 -4.73 -6.17
N LEU A 201 4.15 -5.12 -4.95
CA LEU A 201 4.90 -4.78 -3.73
C LEU A 201 6.30 -5.41 -3.71
N GLU A 202 6.44 -6.63 -4.23
CA GLU A 202 7.72 -7.31 -4.38
C GLU A 202 8.62 -6.61 -5.38
N SER A 203 8.08 -6.21 -6.52
CA SER A 203 8.84 -5.45 -7.53
C SER A 203 9.23 -4.05 -7.06
N LEU A 204 8.47 -3.46 -6.14
CA LEU A 204 8.71 -2.11 -5.64
C LEU A 204 9.86 -2.06 -4.63
N ARG A 205 9.93 -3.03 -3.71
CA ARG A 205 10.79 -2.98 -2.52
C ARG A 205 12.10 -3.76 -2.74
N PRO A 206 13.28 -3.15 -2.58
CA PRO A 206 14.55 -3.88 -2.68
C PRO A 206 14.72 -4.97 -1.61
N TYR A 207 14.00 -4.86 -0.49
CA TYR A 207 14.02 -5.79 0.65
C TYR A 207 12.81 -6.73 0.70
N ALA A 208 12.00 -6.81 -0.37
CA ALA A 208 10.75 -7.57 -0.40
C ALA A 208 10.90 -9.02 0.07
N ALA A 209 11.94 -9.72 -0.43
CA ALA A 209 12.14 -11.14 -0.13
C ALA A 209 12.33 -11.38 1.37
N ARG A 210 13.15 -10.55 2.04
CA ARG A 210 13.40 -10.64 3.49
C ARG A 210 12.14 -10.27 4.28
N LEU A 211 11.45 -9.20 3.89
CA LEU A 211 10.19 -8.79 4.51
C LEU A 211 9.14 -9.92 4.46
N ASN A 212 8.96 -10.55 3.30
CA ASN A 212 7.97 -11.61 3.14
C ASN A 212 8.30 -12.86 3.96
N GLN A 213 9.59 -13.24 4.06
CA GLN A 213 10.03 -14.33 4.92
C GLN A 213 9.80 -14.01 6.40
N TRP A 214 10.12 -12.79 6.81
CA TRP A 214 9.88 -12.31 8.17
C TRP A 214 8.39 -12.31 8.53
N LEU A 215 7.52 -11.79 7.66
CA LEU A 215 6.07 -11.81 7.87
C LEU A 215 5.51 -13.23 7.91
N THR A 216 6.00 -14.14 7.04
CA THR A 216 5.58 -15.55 7.03
C THR A 216 5.97 -16.27 8.33
N SER A 217 7.06 -15.86 8.96
CA SER A 217 7.48 -16.37 10.27
C SER A 217 6.64 -15.85 11.45
N GLY A 218 5.65 -14.99 11.21
CA GLY A 218 4.93 -14.29 12.27
C GLY A 218 5.80 -13.25 12.99
N GLU A 219 6.69 -12.58 12.25
CA GLU A 219 7.60 -11.55 12.74
C GLU A 219 8.67 -12.07 13.74
N GLN A 220 9.00 -13.37 13.69
CA GLN A 220 9.91 -14.03 14.64
C GLN A 220 11.31 -14.34 14.07
N ASP A 221 11.43 -14.55 12.76
CA ASP A 221 12.70 -14.93 12.14
C ASP A 221 13.64 -13.71 12.02
N GLU A 222 14.43 -13.49 13.06
CA GLU A 222 15.37 -12.38 13.10
C GLU A 222 16.44 -12.45 12.00
N THR A 223 16.72 -13.62 11.42
CA THR A 223 17.74 -13.77 10.36
C THR A 223 17.40 -13.02 9.08
N GLN A 224 16.12 -12.67 8.91
CA GLN A 224 15.62 -11.86 7.81
C GLN A 224 15.76 -10.36 8.04
N LEU A 225 16.00 -9.92 9.29
CA LEU A 225 16.15 -8.51 9.61
C LEU A 225 17.41 -7.94 8.98
N LEU A 226 17.38 -6.64 8.69
CA LEU A 226 18.46 -5.96 8.00
C LEU A 226 19.66 -5.72 8.92
N CYS A 227 20.86 -6.01 8.43
CA CYS A 227 22.12 -5.65 9.08
C CYS A 227 22.41 -4.15 8.94
N GLN A 228 23.40 -3.62 9.67
CA GLN A 228 23.66 -2.18 9.77
C GLN A 228 23.71 -1.44 8.42
N GLN A 229 24.58 -1.86 7.48
CA GLN A 229 24.70 -1.19 6.19
C GLN A 229 23.45 -1.38 5.33
N ASP A 230 22.94 -2.61 5.22
CA ASP A 230 21.70 -2.92 4.49
C ASP A 230 20.54 -2.04 5.00
N LEU A 231 20.40 -1.89 6.31
CA LEU A 231 19.36 -1.09 6.96
C LEU A 231 19.48 0.39 6.60
N ILE A 232 20.69 0.95 6.61
CA ILE A 232 20.92 2.35 6.20
C ILE A 232 20.53 2.55 4.74
N ASP A 233 20.91 1.62 3.86
CA ASP A 233 20.60 1.70 2.43
C ASP A 233 19.08 1.64 2.19
N GLN A 234 18.38 0.73 2.88
CA GLN A 234 16.92 0.60 2.75
C GLN A 234 16.15 1.76 3.38
N LEU A 235 16.59 2.30 4.53
CA LEU A 235 15.99 3.50 5.12
C LEU A 235 16.20 4.72 4.23
N THR A 236 17.36 4.81 3.57
CA THR A 236 17.63 5.86 2.58
C THR A 236 16.70 5.74 1.39
N TRP A 237 16.48 4.54 0.86
CA TRP A 237 15.49 4.29 -0.19
C TRP A 237 14.06 4.63 0.25
N ALA A 238 13.71 4.37 1.52
CA ALA A 238 12.37 4.60 2.07
C ALA A 238 12.06 6.08 2.37
N LYS A 239 13.07 6.94 2.51
CA LYS A 239 12.96 8.29 3.07
C LYS A 239 11.91 9.19 2.40
N ASP A 240 11.73 9.07 1.09
CA ASP A 240 10.79 9.88 0.32
C ASP A 240 9.47 9.16 -0.01
N LYS A 241 9.28 7.96 0.54
CA LYS A 241 8.15 7.07 0.26
C LYS A 241 7.26 6.93 1.48
N GLN A 242 5.97 6.77 1.22
CA GLN A 242 4.96 6.37 2.18
C GLN A 242 4.74 4.87 2.00
N LEU A 243 5.09 4.12 3.02
CA LEU A 243 5.11 2.66 3.01
C LEU A 243 3.92 2.11 3.78
N SER A 244 3.73 0.78 3.73
CA SER A 244 2.67 0.12 4.48
C SER A 244 3.08 -0.06 5.95
N PRO A 245 2.13 -0.28 6.89
CA PRO A 245 2.45 -0.53 8.30
C PRO A 245 3.47 -1.66 8.50
N GLU A 246 3.39 -2.71 7.69
CA GLU A 246 4.30 -3.85 7.75
C GLU A 246 5.75 -3.49 7.42
N ASP A 247 5.97 -2.56 6.48
CA ASP A 247 7.31 -2.04 6.18
C ASP A 247 7.90 -1.31 7.40
N TYR A 248 7.09 -0.49 8.07
CA TYR A 248 7.52 0.23 9.26
C TYR A 248 7.83 -0.72 10.43
N SER A 249 7.03 -1.76 10.62
CA SER A 249 7.30 -2.80 11.64
C SER A 249 8.62 -3.53 11.36
N PHE A 250 8.86 -3.91 10.10
CA PHE A 250 10.11 -4.58 9.69
C PHE A 250 11.35 -3.70 9.90
N PHE A 251 11.26 -2.41 9.58
CA PHE A 251 12.36 -1.48 9.85
C PHE A 251 12.58 -1.23 11.34
N ALA A 252 11.51 -1.13 12.14
CA ALA A 252 11.62 -0.98 13.58
C ALA A 252 12.31 -2.20 14.22
N ALA A 253 11.91 -3.41 13.84
CA ALA A 253 12.54 -4.64 14.28
C ALA A 253 14.03 -4.71 13.87
N SER A 254 14.34 -4.34 12.63
CA SER A 254 15.72 -4.32 12.13
C SER A 254 16.59 -3.29 12.89
N GLN A 255 16.06 -2.11 13.20
CA GLN A 255 16.76 -1.10 14.01
C GLN A 255 17.07 -1.60 15.41
N GLU A 256 16.10 -2.27 16.06
CA GLU A 256 16.30 -2.79 17.41
C GLU A 256 17.36 -3.91 17.43
N ARG A 257 17.35 -4.81 16.44
CA ARG A 257 18.41 -5.83 16.27
C ARG A 257 19.79 -5.21 16.13
N VAL A 258 19.94 -4.20 15.26
CA VAL A 258 21.23 -3.51 15.07
C VAL A 258 21.67 -2.80 16.34
N ARG A 259 20.74 -2.17 17.07
CA ARG A 259 21.02 -1.52 18.35
C ARG A 259 21.49 -2.52 19.42
N GLN A 260 20.87 -3.68 19.50
CA GLN A 260 21.27 -4.75 20.43
C GLN A 260 22.67 -5.27 20.09
N ALA A 261 22.95 -5.54 18.81
CA ALA A 261 24.29 -5.97 18.37
C ALA A 261 25.39 -4.95 18.73
N ILE A 262 25.14 -3.65 18.51
CA ILE A 262 26.08 -2.58 18.88
C ILE A 262 26.29 -2.54 20.40
N GLN A 263 25.23 -2.73 21.18
CA GLN A 263 25.31 -2.73 22.64
C GLN A 263 26.14 -3.92 23.15
N GLU A 264 25.92 -5.11 22.59
CA GLU A 264 26.68 -6.32 22.90
C GLU A 264 28.17 -6.17 22.55
N GLU A 265 28.49 -5.64 21.38
CA GLU A 265 29.87 -5.34 20.98
C GLU A 265 30.54 -4.32 21.91
N LEU A 266 29.81 -3.28 22.30
CA LEU A 266 30.30 -2.26 23.23
C LEU A 266 30.58 -2.84 24.62
N ASP A 267 29.69 -3.69 25.11
CA ASP A 267 29.85 -4.30 26.44
C ASP A 267 30.97 -5.36 26.45
N ALA A 268 31.13 -6.11 25.36
CA ALA A 268 32.28 -6.99 25.16
C ALA A 268 33.61 -6.21 25.12
N ALA A 269 33.67 -5.12 24.35
CA ALA A 269 34.86 -4.28 24.27
C ALA A 269 35.21 -3.59 25.61
N LYS A 270 34.20 -3.21 26.40
CA LYS A 270 34.41 -2.70 27.77
C LYS A 270 34.94 -3.77 28.71
N ALA A 271 34.45 -5.01 28.60
CA ALA A 271 34.94 -6.13 29.40
C ALA A 271 36.42 -6.42 29.08
N GLU A 272 36.80 -6.48 27.79
CA GLU A 272 38.21 -6.61 27.38
C GLU A 272 39.07 -5.45 27.87
N LEU A 273 38.57 -4.21 27.78
CA LEU A 273 39.31 -3.03 28.27
C LEU A 273 39.55 -3.11 29.79
N LEU A 274 38.57 -3.59 30.56
CA LEU A 274 38.70 -3.75 32.00
C LEU A 274 39.74 -4.82 32.34
N GLU A 275 39.72 -5.97 31.65
CA GLU A 275 40.73 -7.02 31.83
C GLU A 275 42.14 -6.49 31.56
N VAL A 276 42.33 -5.76 30.45
CA VAL A 276 43.64 -5.14 30.11
C VAL A 276 44.05 -4.10 31.16
N GLN A 277 43.11 -3.32 31.71
CA GLN A 277 43.41 -2.36 32.77
C GLN A 277 43.87 -3.03 34.07
N ASP A 278 43.24 -4.14 34.44
CA ASP A 278 43.60 -4.92 35.61
C ASP A 278 44.99 -5.56 35.44
N GLU A 279 45.31 -6.10 34.27
CA GLU A 279 46.65 -6.61 33.95
C GLU A 279 47.73 -5.52 34.04
N ILE A 280 47.45 -4.33 33.48
CA ILE A 280 48.37 -3.18 33.57
C ILE A 280 48.55 -2.74 35.03
N ALA A 281 47.49 -2.75 35.83
CA ALA A 281 47.56 -2.38 37.24
C ALA A 281 48.44 -3.37 38.03
N GLN A 282 48.26 -4.67 37.82
CA GLN A 282 49.08 -5.72 38.44
C GLN A 282 50.55 -5.58 38.03
N ALA A 283 50.85 -5.39 36.75
CA ALA A 283 52.21 -5.19 36.26
C ALA A 283 52.88 -3.95 36.89
N ARG A 284 52.13 -2.86 37.08
CA ARG A 284 52.64 -1.65 37.77
C ARG A 284 52.92 -1.89 39.25
N GLU A 285 52.06 -2.62 39.95
CA GLU A 285 52.29 -2.99 41.35
C GLU A 285 53.54 -3.86 41.49
N GLU A 286 53.74 -4.83 40.59
CA GLU A 286 54.96 -5.65 40.55
C GLU A 286 56.20 -4.81 40.28
N GLU A 287 56.15 -3.90 39.30
CA GLU A 287 57.27 -2.99 39.00
C GLU A 287 57.62 -2.13 40.23
N GLN A 288 56.62 -1.59 40.93
CA GLN A 288 56.82 -0.82 42.16
C GLN A 288 57.43 -1.68 43.28
N ARG A 289 56.96 -2.92 43.46
CA ARG A 289 57.52 -3.87 44.44
C ARG A 289 58.99 -4.16 44.14
N VAL A 290 59.32 -4.42 42.88
CA VAL A 290 60.71 -4.67 42.44
C VAL A 290 61.56 -3.42 42.67
N LYS A 291 61.10 -2.22 42.29
CA LYS A 291 61.83 -0.96 42.55
C LYS A 291 62.07 -0.73 44.05
N HIS A 292 61.06 -0.94 44.90
CA HIS A 292 61.19 -0.78 46.34
C HIS A 292 62.16 -1.80 46.95
N HIS A 293 62.16 -3.05 46.47
CA HIS A 293 63.11 -4.09 46.86
C HIS A 293 64.56 -3.69 46.52
N TRP A 294 64.79 -3.21 45.28
CA TRP A 294 66.12 -2.73 44.86
C TRP A 294 66.60 -1.51 45.65
N GLN A 295 65.71 -0.57 46.00
CA GLN A 295 66.06 0.57 46.85
C GLN A 295 66.52 0.14 48.26
N LYS A 296 65.85 -0.84 48.87
CA LYS A 296 66.27 -1.40 50.16
C LYS A 296 67.63 -2.08 50.10
N LEU A 297 67.89 -2.85 49.03
CA LEU A 297 69.20 -3.48 48.82
C LEU A 297 70.31 -2.44 48.66
N ARG A 298 70.05 -1.34 47.93
CA ARG A 298 71.00 -0.20 47.82
C ARG A 298 71.27 0.46 49.17
N ALA A 299 70.24 0.75 49.96
CA ALA A 299 70.38 1.38 51.27
C ALA A 299 71.20 0.52 52.26
N ASN A 300 71.03 -0.81 52.23
CA ASN A 300 71.82 -1.73 53.05
C ASN A 300 73.28 -1.86 52.58
N SER A 301 73.57 -1.67 51.29
CA SER A 301 74.95 -1.70 50.78
C SER A 301 75.76 -0.42 51.09
N THR A 302 75.11 0.71 51.37
CA THR A 302 75.75 1.97 51.74
C THR A 302 75.97 2.15 53.26
N GLY A 303 75.47 1.24 54.09
CA GLY A 303 75.60 1.26 55.55
C GLY A 303 76.73 0.40 56.12
N VAL A 304 77.56 -0.22 55.28
CA VAL A 304 78.73 -1.02 55.69
C VAL A 304 79.99 -0.30 55.20
N GLY A 305 80.37 0.75 55.91
CA GLY A 305 81.52 1.58 55.53
C GLY A 305 81.81 2.76 56.44
N GLU A 306 81.50 2.68 57.73
CA GLU A 306 82.07 3.55 58.77
C GLU A 306 82.31 2.68 60.01
N ASP A 307 83.48 2.05 60.04
CA ASP A 307 84.28 1.74 61.24
C ASP A 307 85.72 1.43 60.78
#